data_AF-A0A971KWK7-F1
#
_entry.id   AF-A0A971KWK7-F1
#
_cell.length_a   1.000
_cell.length_b   1.000
_cell.length_c   1.000
_cell.angle_alpha   90.00
_cell.angle_beta   90.00
_cell.angle_gamma   90.00
#
_symmetry.space_group_name_H-M   'P 1'
#
loop_
_entity.id
_entity.type
_entity.pdbx_description
1 polymer ?
#
loop_
_entity_poly.entity_id
_entity_poly.type
_entity_poly.pdbx_seq_one_letter_code
_entity_poly.pdbx_strand_id
1 'polypeptide(L)'
;MSKKIFGTSVFGYNKRQVEQYMVDMRKDYEEELSKKRSRMLELVEENRKMRSQIEEMKTKIAELSEKEAYISKVLVKAEEKAHSIIEEGRQMISHEIYQMELEKNKWKERCKEIRRQLIDFERTVCTILENFYSEINYLASKEISENMLFYDAVDDLDEEKHFVEKQEQRILP
;
A
#
# COMPACT_ATOMS: atom_id res chain seq x y z
N MET A 1 -8.86 2.61 -96.75
CA MET A 1 -9.03 1.69 -97.90
C MET A 1 -9.57 0.37 -97.36
N SER A 2 -10.81 -0.02 -97.66
CA SER A 2 -11.32 -1.33 -97.24
C SER A 2 -10.64 -2.43 -98.06
N LYS A 3 -10.06 -3.42 -97.37
CA LYS A 3 -9.53 -4.62 -98.04
C LYS A 3 -10.71 -5.36 -98.68
N LYS A 4 -10.68 -5.59 -100.00
CA LYS A 4 -11.62 -6.50 -100.66
C LYS A 4 -11.28 -7.92 -100.22
N ILE A 5 -12.12 -8.50 -99.36
CA ILE A 5 -11.92 -9.82 -98.74
C ILE A 5 -12.26 -10.96 -99.71
N PHE A 6 -13.09 -10.68 -100.73
CA PHE A 6 -13.60 -11.67 -101.66
C PHE A 6 -13.27 -11.29 -103.12
N GLY A 7 -12.86 -12.27 -103.92
CA GLY A 7 -12.74 -12.14 -105.36
C GLY A 7 -14.11 -12.08 -106.04
N THR A 8 -14.20 -11.35 -107.15
CA THR A 8 -15.41 -11.24 -107.99
C THR A 8 -15.42 -12.30 -109.09
N SER A 9 -16.53 -13.03 -109.21
CA SER A 9 -16.86 -13.92 -110.33
C SER A 9 -17.73 -13.18 -111.37
N VAL A 10 -17.99 -13.80 -112.53
CA VAL A 10 -18.82 -13.24 -113.61
C VAL A 10 -20.21 -12.80 -113.12
N PHE A 11 -20.71 -13.41 -112.03
CA PHE A 11 -21.83 -12.90 -111.24
C PHE A 11 -21.42 -12.81 -109.75
N GLY A 12 -21.18 -11.60 -109.25
CA GLY A 12 -21.00 -11.34 -107.81
C GLY A 12 -19.71 -11.86 -107.18
N TYR A 13 -19.72 -12.11 -105.88
CA TYR A 13 -18.56 -12.63 -105.12
C TYR A 13 -18.37 -14.14 -105.32
N ASN A 14 -17.14 -14.63 -105.19
CA ASN A 14 -16.83 -16.04 -105.25
C ASN A 14 -17.49 -16.79 -104.08
N LYS A 15 -18.53 -17.58 -104.38
CA LYS A 15 -19.34 -18.32 -103.41
C LYS A 15 -18.50 -19.16 -102.45
N ARG A 16 -17.48 -19.88 -102.94
CA ARG A 16 -16.60 -20.71 -102.10
C ARG A 16 -15.81 -19.88 -101.09
N GLN A 17 -15.31 -18.71 -101.50
CA GLN A 17 -14.59 -17.81 -100.59
C GLN A 17 -15.50 -17.22 -99.52
N VAL A 18 -16.74 -16.90 -99.87
CA VAL A 18 -17.74 -16.40 -98.92
C VAL A 18 -18.18 -17.51 -97.94
N GLU A 19 -18.42 -18.74 -98.42
CA GLU A 19 -18.74 -19.89 -97.56
C GLU A 19 -17.59 -20.22 -96.61
N GLN A 20 -16.34 -20.25 -97.09
CA GLN A 20 -15.16 -20.48 -96.25
C GLN A 20 -15.05 -19.42 -95.15
N TYR A 21 -15.19 -18.15 -95.53
CA TYR A 21 -15.14 -17.03 -94.58
C TYR A 21 -16.27 -17.08 -93.54
N MET A 22 -17.48 -17.50 -93.94
CA MET A 22 -18.58 -17.70 -92.99
C MET A 22 -18.30 -18.83 -92.00
N VAL A 23 -17.65 -19.91 -92.44
CA VAL A 23 -17.25 -21.02 -91.58
C VAL A 23 -16.16 -20.57 -90.61
N ASP A 24 -15.13 -19.90 -91.11
CA ASP A 24 -14.01 -19.39 -90.30
C ASP A 24 -14.51 -18.36 -89.27
N MET A 25 -15.35 -17.42 -89.69
CA MET A 25 -15.97 -16.45 -88.78
C MET A 25 -16.82 -17.12 -87.69
N ARG A 26 -17.60 -18.14 -88.05
CA ARG A 26 -18.41 -18.89 -87.06
C ARG A 26 -17.49 -19.57 -86.04
N LYS A 27 -16.41 -20.19 -86.51
CA LYS A 27 -15.43 -20.87 -85.66
C LYS A 27 -14.74 -19.89 -84.71
N ASP A 28 -14.30 -18.73 -85.21
CA ASP A 28 -13.69 -17.68 -84.40
C ASP A 28 -14.65 -17.17 -83.33
N TYR A 29 -15.93 -16.95 -83.69
CA TYR A 29 -16.95 -16.56 -82.71
C TYR A 29 -17.20 -17.65 -81.68
N GLU A 30 -17.33 -18.91 -82.08
CA GLU A 30 -17.53 -20.04 -81.14
C GLU A 30 -16.35 -20.17 -80.17
N GLU A 31 -15.12 -19.98 -80.66
CA GLU A 31 -13.92 -20.00 -79.83
C GLU A 31 -13.89 -18.85 -78.82
N GLU A 32 -14.17 -17.62 -79.26
CA GLU A 32 -14.25 -16.46 -78.35
C GLU A 32 -15.39 -16.62 -77.34
N LEU A 33 -16.55 -17.12 -77.76
CA LEU A 33 -17.67 -17.40 -76.87
C LEU A 33 -17.30 -18.44 -75.80
N SER A 34 -16.55 -19.47 -76.19
CA SER A 34 -16.01 -20.48 -75.28
C SER A 34 -15.05 -19.87 -74.25
N LYS A 35 -14.07 -19.06 -74.70
CA LYS A 35 -13.13 -18.37 -73.81
C LYS A 35 -13.85 -17.45 -72.81
N LYS A 36 -14.83 -16.68 -73.29
CA LYS A 36 -15.63 -15.80 -72.41
C LYS A 36 -16.45 -16.60 -71.41
N ARG A 37 -17.03 -17.73 -71.80
CA ARG A 37 -17.75 -18.64 -70.87
C ARG A 37 -16.82 -19.20 -69.80
N SER A 38 -15.63 -19.69 -70.17
CA SER A 38 -14.64 -20.18 -69.20
C SER A 38 -14.22 -19.08 -68.22
N ARG A 39 -13.93 -17.87 -68.72
CA ARG A 39 -13.57 -16.74 -67.86
C ARG A 39 -14.71 -16.34 -66.92
N MET A 40 -15.95 -16.39 -67.39
CA MET A 40 -17.13 -16.12 -66.56
C MET A 40 -17.25 -17.15 -65.42
N LEU A 41 -17.01 -18.43 -65.69
CA LEU A 41 -17.04 -19.48 -64.65
C LEU A 41 -15.95 -19.27 -63.60
N GLU A 42 -14.72 -18.95 -64.02
CA GLU A 42 -13.63 -18.60 -63.10
C GLU A 42 -13.99 -17.42 -62.20
N LEU A 43 -14.53 -16.33 -62.79
CA LEU A 43 -14.92 -15.14 -62.05
C LEU A 43 -16.05 -15.41 -61.06
N VAL A 44 -17.01 -16.29 -61.40
CA VAL A 44 -18.09 -16.70 -60.49
C VAL A 44 -17.52 -17.45 -59.30
N GLU A 45 -16.59 -18.38 -59.53
CA GLU A 45 -15.96 -19.15 -58.45
C GLU A 45 -15.10 -18.24 -57.56
N GLU A 46 -14.34 -17.32 -58.15
CA GLU A 46 -13.55 -16.34 -57.41
C GLU A 46 -14.44 -15.44 -56.55
N ASN A 47 -15.56 -14.96 -57.11
CA ASN A 47 -16.55 -14.16 -56.36
C ASN A 47 -17.15 -14.96 -55.19
N ARG A 48 -17.48 -16.23 -55.42
CA ARG A 48 -18.01 -17.10 -54.38
C ARG A 48 -17.01 -17.28 -53.25
N LYS A 49 -15.74 -17.54 -53.58
CA LYS A 49 -14.66 -17.66 -52.60
C LYS A 49 -14.46 -16.38 -51.80
N MET A 50 -14.39 -15.22 -52.46
CA MET A 50 -14.27 -13.92 -51.79
C MET A 50 -15.44 -13.66 -50.84
N ARG A 51 -16.67 -13.94 -51.27
CA ARG A 51 -17.86 -13.79 -50.42
C ARG A 51 -17.79 -14.68 -49.18
N SER A 52 -17.35 -15.93 -49.34
CA SER A 52 -17.14 -16.84 -48.21
C SER A 52 -16.10 -16.30 -47.24
N GLN A 53 -14.99 -15.77 -47.73
CA GLN A 53 -13.93 -15.19 -46.89
C GLN A 53 -14.39 -13.92 -46.17
N ILE A 54 -15.16 -13.06 -46.85
CA ILE A 54 -15.74 -11.86 -46.23
C ILE A 54 -16.65 -12.25 -45.06
N GLU A 55 -17.49 -13.28 -45.23
CA GLU A 55 -18.40 -13.71 -44.18
C GLU A 55 -17.64 -14.31 -42.99
N GLU A 56 -16.61 -15.12 -43.24
CA GLU A 56 -15.73 -15.65 -42.19
C GLU A 56 -14.98 -14.53 -41.44
N MET A 57 -14.52 -13.49 -42.15
CA MET A 57 -13.87 -12.35 -41.50
C MET A 57 -14.86 -11.55 -40.64
N LYS A 58 -16.10 -11.37 -41.11
CA LYS A 58 -17.14 -10.68 -40.33
C LYS A 58 -17.48 -11.42 -39.05
N THR A 59 -17.60 -12.75 -39.08
CA THR A 59 -17.86 -13.53 -37.87
C THR A 59 -16.69 -13.39 -36.88
N LYS A 60 -15.44 -13.48 -37.35
CA LYS A 60 -14.26 -13.26 -36.50
C LYS A 60 -14.22 -11.86 -35.89
N ILE A 61 -14.57 -10.82 -36.65
CA ILE A 61 -14.63 -9.45 -36.14
C ILE A 61 -15.68 -9.34 -35.04
N ALA A 62 -16.86 -9.94 -35.22
CA ALA A 62 -17.91 -9.93 -34.21
C ALA A 62 -17.45 -10.63 -32.92
N GLU A 63 -16.83 -11.81 -33.03
CA GLU A 63 -16.28 -12.54 -31.87
C GLU A 63 -15.20 -11.76 -31.13
N LEU A 64 -14.30 -11.09 -31.87
CA LEU A 64 -13.24 -10.27 -31.27
C LEU A 64 -13.82 -9.04 -30.57
N SER A 65 -14.82 -8.39 -31.18
CA SER A 65 -15.50 -7.24 -30.59
C SER A 65 -16.22 -7.60 -29.28
N GLU A 66 -16.85 -8.78 -29.22
CA GLU A 66 -17.47 -9.26 -27.98
C GLU A 66 -16.44 -9.53 -26.88
N LYS A 67 -15.33 -10.19 -27.23
CA LYS A 67 -14.22 -10.43 -26.30
C LYS A 67 -13.62 -9.14 -25.78
N GLU A 68 -13.41 -8.16 -26.65
CA GLU A 68 -12.89 -6.84 -26.28
C GLU A 68 -13.83 -6.11 -25.31
N ALA A 69 -15.14 -6.14 -25.56
CA ALA A 69 -16.13 -5.56 -24.67
C ALA A 69 -16.14 -6.24 -23.29
N TYR A 70 -16.03 -7.57 -23.26
CA TYR A 70 -15.92 -8.32 -22.00
C TYR A 70 -14.66 -7.96 -21.21
N ILE A 71 -13.50 -7.95 -21.88
CA ILE A 71 -12.21 -7.61 -21.26
C ILE A 71 -12.26 -6.20 -20.70
N SER A 72 -12.77 -5.24 -21.48
CA SER A 72 -12.89 -3.84 -21.07
C SER A 72 -13.73 -3.70 -19.80
N LYS A 73 -14.88 -4.41 -19.73
CA LYS A 73 -15.74 -4.43 -18.54
C LYS A 73 -15.03 -5.03 -17.32
N VAL A 74 -14.22 -6.07 -17.50
CA VAL A 74 -13.45 -6.67 -16.41
C VAL A 74 -12.36 -5.72 -15.94
N LEU A 75 -11.67 -5.02 -16.85
CA LEU A 75 -10.64 -4.06 -16.51
C LEU A 75 -11.19 -2.89 -15.69
N VAL A 76 -12.33 -2.31 -16.10
CA VAL A 76 -12.99 -1.23 -15.35
C VAL A 76 -13.33 -1.69 -13.93
N LYS A 77 -13.93 -2.88 -13.78
CA LYS A 77 -14.25 -3.41 -12.45
C LYS A 77 -13.02 -3.69 -11.60
N ALA A 78 -11.93 -4.14 -12.22
CA ALA A 78 -10.67 -4.39 -11.51
C ALA A 78 -10.06 -3.07 -11.01
N GLU A 79 -10.10 -2.02 -11.83
CA GLU A 79 -9.64 -0.68 -11.49
C GLU A 79 -10.49 -0.06 -10.36
N GLU A 80 -11.81 -0.10 -10.46
CA GLU A 80 -12.73 0.36 -9.41
C GLU A 80 -12.45 -0.35 -8.07
N LYS A 81 -12.27 -1.68 -8.11
CA LYS A 81 -11.96 -2.47 -6.91
C LYS A 81 -10.58 -2.13 -6.34
N ALA A 82 -9.57 -1.92 -7.18
CA ALA A 82 -8.25 -1.50 -6.75
C ALA A 82 -8.30 -0.13 -6.05
N HIS A 83 -9.05 0.83 -6.60
CA HIS A 83 -9.26 2.12 -5.96
C HIS A 83 -9.96 2.00 -4.60
N SER A 84 -11.01 1.16 -4.49
CA SER A 84 -11.68 0.91 -3.21
C SER A 84 -10.72 0.38 -2.15
N ILE A 85 -9.90 -0.62 -2.50
CA ILE A 85 -8.92 -1.21 -1.57
C ILE A 85 -7.89 -0.18 -1.11
N ILE A 86 -7.39 0.66 -2.03
CA ILE A 86 -6.42 1.71 -1.70
C ILE A 86 -7.05 2.72 -0.74
N GLU A 87 -8.28 3.14 -0.99
CA GLU A 87 -8.96 4.15 -0.17
C GLU A 87 -9.31 3.60 1.22
N GLU A 88 -9.84 2.36 1.30
CA GLU A 88 -10.06 1.67 2.57
C GLU A 88 -8.75 1.51 3.35
N GLY A 89 -7.67 1.11 2.68
CA GLY A 89 -6.35 1.00 3.30
C GLY A 89 -5.85 2.33 3.86
N ARG A 90 -6.04 3.44 3.14
CA ARG A 90 -5.68 4.78 3.62
C ARG A 90 -6.49 5.17 4.86
N GLN A 91 -7.79 4.90 4.88
CA GLN A 91 -8.65 5.18 6.02
C GLN A 91 -8.26 4.36 7.24
N MET A 92 -7.98 3.06 7.06
CA MET A 92 -7.51 2.19 8.14
C MET A 92 -6.17 2.67 8.71
N ILE A 93 -5.19 2.99 7.86
CA ILE A 93 -3.89 3.51 8.29
C ILE A 93 -4.06 4.82 9.07
N SER A 94 -4.89 5.74 8.56
CA SER A 94 -5.15 7.01 9.24
C SER A 94 -5.78 6.80 10.61
N HIS A 95 -6.72 5.85 10.72
CA HIS A 95 -7.35 5.52 11.99
C HIS A 95 -6.35 4.90 12.96
N GLU A 96 -5.50 3.98 12.50
CA GLU A 96 -4.52 3.30 13.34
C GLU A 96 -3.42 4.24 13.82
N ILE A 97 -2.93 5.14 12.97
CA ILE A 97 -2.02 6.22 13.36
C ILE A 97 -2.65 7.09 14.46
N TYR A 98 -3.91 7.45 14.31
CA TYR A 98 -4.62 8.23 15.32
C TYR A 98 -4.71 7.49 16.66
N GLN A 99 -5.06 6.19 16.66
CA GLN A 99 -5.11 5.39 17.88
C GLN A 99 -3.72 5.25 18.53
N MET A 100 -2.68 4.99 17.74
CA MET A 100 -1.30 4.91 18.24
C MET A 100 -0.85 6.22 18.90
N GLU A 101 -1.17 7.38 18.31
CA GLU A 101 -0.81 8.67 18.90
C GLU A 101 -1.58 8.94 20.19
N LEU A 102 -2.86 8.54 20.26
CA LEU A 102 -3.66 8.62 21.48
C LEU A 102 -3.07 7.76 22.61
N GLU A 103 -2.71 6.51 22.32
CA GLU A 103 -2.09 5.61 23.29
C GLU A 103 -0.71 6.10 23.74
N LYS A 104 0.11 6.55 22.80
CA LYS A 104 1.42 7.16 23.08
C LYS A 104 1.29 8.35 24.02
N ASN A 105 0.29 9.21 23.81
CA ASN A 105 0.04 10.35 24.71
C ASN A 105 -0.41 9.90 26.11
N LYS A 106 -1.31 8.91 26.21
CA LYS A 106 -1.71 8.32 27.50
C LYS A 106 -0.50 7.75 28.26
N TRP A 107 0.38 7.02 27.58
CA TRP A 107 1.60 6.49 28.19
C TRP A 107 2.55 7.59 28.63
N LYS A 108 2.70 8.65 27.83
CA LYS A 108 3.52 9.82 28.19
C LYS A 108 3.00 10.52 29.45
N GLU A 109 1.69 10.69 29.57
CA GLU A 109 1.05 11.24 30.76
C GLU A 109 1.26 10.35 31.98
N ARG A 110 1.04 9.04 31.83
CA ARG A 110 1.27 8.06 32.91
C ARG A 110 2.72 8.07 33.40
N CYS A 111 3.70 8.15 32.50
CA CYS A 111 5.10 8.26 32.87
C CYS A 111 5.43 9.55 33.63
N LYS A 112 4.82 10.68 33.24
CA LYS A 112 4.96 11.95 33.98
C LYS A 112 4.39 11.83 35.39
N GLU A 113 3.22 11.20 35.51
CA GLU A 113 2.56 11.00 36.79
C GLU A 113 3.39 10.11 37.73
N ILE A 114 3.88 8.96 37.24
CA ILE A 114 4.74 8.06 38.02
C ILE A 114 6.03 8.79 38.45
N ARG A 115 6.62 9.59 37.56
CA ARG A 115 7.81 10.38 37.91
C ARG A 115 7.53 11.38 39.02
N ARG A 116 6.38 12.06 38.98
CA ARG A 116 5.96 12.99 40.04
C ARG A 116 5.81 12.25 41.36
N GLN A 117 5.08 11.13 41.36
CA GLN A 117 4.90 10.29 42.54
C GLN A 117 6.23 9.80 43.13
N LEU A 118 7.20 9.45 42.28
CA LEU A 118 8.53 9.03 42.72
C LEU A 118 9.29 10.16 43.43
N ILE A 119 9.24 11.37 42.89
CA ILE A 119 9.87 12.55 43.52
C ILE A 119 9.20 12.89 44.85
N ASP A 120 7.87 12.82 44.91
CA ASP A 120 7.13 13.10 46.16
C ASP A 120 7.43 12.01 47.21
N PHE A 121 7.57 10.75 46.79
CA PHE A 121 8.02 9.67 47.65
C PHE A 121 9.44 9.89 48.17
N GLU A 122 10.39 10.25 47.30
CA GLU A 122 11.77 10.58 47.67
C GLU A 122 11.80 11.69 48.74
N ARG A 123 11.06 12.79 48.53
CA ARG A 123 10.95 13.88 49.51
C ARG A 123 10.39 13.41 50.86
N THR A 124 9.40 12.53 50.82
CA THR A 124 8.79 11.97 52.03
C THR A 124 9.83 11.15 52.80
N VAL A 125 10.61 10.32 52.11
CA VAL A 125 11.69 9.53 52.71
C VAL A 125 12.78 10.43 53.30
N CYS A 126 13.22 11.47 52.59
CA CYS A 126 14.20 12.44 53.10
C CYS A 126 13.68 13.13 54.37
N THR A 127 12.43 13.59 54.38
CA THR A 127 11.82 14.24 55.55
C THR A 127 11.78 13.28 56.76
N ILE A 128 11.42 12.02 56.54
CA ILE A 128 11.42 11.00 57.60
C ILE A 128 12.84 10.76 58.14
N LEU A 129 13.85 10.66 57.25
CA LEU A 129 15.25 10.50 57.66
C LEU A 129 15.77 11.71 58.45
N GLU A 130 15.44 12.93 58.02
CA GLU A 130 15.77 14.16 58.74
C GLU A 130 15.12 14.19 60.13
N ASN A 131 13.86 13.79 60.24
CA ASN A 131 13.17 13.67 61.52
C ASN A 131 13.87 12.66 62.44
N PHE A 132 14.17 11.45 61.95
CA PHE A 132 14.92 10.46 62.73
C PHE A 132 16.29 10.97 63.17
N TYR A 133 17.02 11.66 62.28
CA TYR A 133 18.31 12.25 62.62
C TYR A 133 18.17 13.31 63.73
N SER A 134 17.13 14.15 63.65
CA SER A 134 16.84 15.16 64.67
C SER A 134 16.46 14.54 66.02
N GLU A 135 15.68 13.45 66.01
CA GLU A 135 15.29 12.70 67.22
C GLU A 135 16.49 12.02 67.87
N ILE A 136 17.35 11.37 67.07
CA ILE A 136 18.59 10.77 67.56
C ILE A 136 19.48 11.85 68.19
N ASN A 137 19.65 12.98 67.51
CA ASN A 137 20.47 14.08 68.01
C ASN A 137 19.89 14.71 69.28
N TYR A 138 18.56 14.83 69.38
CA TYR A 138 17.87 15.28 70.58
C TYR A 138 18.09 14.32 71.76
N LEU A 139 17.92 13.01 71.54
CA LEU A 139 18.15 12.00 72.57
C LEU A 139 19.61 11.96 73.01
N ALA A 140 20.56 12.02 72.09
CA ALA A 140 21.98 12.09 72.40
C ALA A 140 22.33 13.36 73.20
N SER A 141 21.79 14.51 72.80
CA SER A 141 21.99 15.77 73.53
C SER A 141 21.38 15.72 74.93
N LYS A 142 20.21 15.09 75.07
CA LYS A 142 19.54 14.88 76.35
C LYS A 142 20.37 13.97 77.27
N GLU A 143 20.87 12.84 76.76
CA GLU A 143 21.75 11.91 77.49
C GLU A 143 23.04 12.61 77.94
N ILE A 144 23.65 13.42 77.07
CA ILE A 144 24.82 14.23 77.43
C ILE A 144 24.47 15.23 78.55
N SER A 145 23.31 15.91 78.48
CA SER A 145 22.89 16.85 79.53
C SER A 145 22.58 16.14 80.85
N GLU A 146 21.94 14.96 80.80
CA GLU A 146 21.62 14.16 81.98
C GLU A 146 22.90 13.63 82.63
N ASN A 147 23.88 13.16 81.83
CA ASN A 147 25.19 12.79 82.34
C ASN A 147 25.95 13.99 82.91
N MET A 148 25.92 15.17 82.26
CA MET A 148 26.58 16.36 82.77
C MET A 148 25.99 16.82 84.11
N LEU A 149 24.66 16.80 84.25
CA LEU A 149 23.99 17.06 85.53
C LEU A 149 24.35 16.01 86.60
N PHE A 150 24.59 14.76 86.20
CA PHE A 150 25.03 13.71 87.13
C PHE A 150 26.49 13.94 87.58
N TYR A 151 27.37 14.40 86.70
CA TYR A 151 28.75 14.75 87.06
C TYR A 151 28.83 16.01 87.93
N ASP A 152 28.07 17.07 87.63
CA ASP A 152 27.99 18.26 88.48
C ASP A 152 27.40 17.93 89.87
N ALA A 153 26.37 17.07 89.94
CA ALA A 153 25.80 16.64 91.22
C ALA A 153 26.74 15.73 92.04
N VAL A 154 27.65 14.99 91.39
CA VAL A 154 28.66 14.18 92.08
C VAL A 154 29.83 15.05 92.55
N ASP A 155 30.23 16.07 91.79
CA ASP A 155 31.26 17.03 92.20
C ASP A 155 30.79 17.87 93.40
N ASP A 156 29.52 18.30 93.41
CA ASP A 156 28.89 18.98 94.56
C ASP A 156 28.86 18.09 95.82
N LEU A 157 28.62 16.77 95.66
CA LEU A 157 28.59 15.80 96.77
C LEU A 157 30.00 15.45 97.28
N ASP A 158 31.01 15.44 96.41
CA ASP A 158 32.40 15.22 96.79
C ASP A 158 33.01 16.48 97.44
N GLU A 159 32.63 17.69 97.03
CA GLU A 159 32.96 18.93 97.75
C GLU A 159 32.31 18.98 99.15
N GLU A 160 31.03 18.57 99.28
CA GLU A 160 30.35 18.48 100.59
C GLU A 160 31.02 17.47 101.51
N LYS A 161 31.40 16.28 101.02
CA LYS A 161 32.13 15.28 101.81
C LYS A 161 33.52 15.78 102.23
N HIS A 162 34.23 16.45 101.34
CA HIS A 162 35.57 16.99 101.63
C HIS A 162 35.51 18.16 102.63
N PHE A 163 34.39 18.89 102.68
CA PHE A 163 34.10 19.91 103.70
C PHE A 163 33.74 19.30 105.06
N VAL A 164 32.93 18.22 105.09
CA VAL A 164 32.57 17.49 106.32
C VAL A 164 33.80 16.80 106.93
N GLU A 165 34.65 16.13 106.15
CA GLU A 165 35.90 15.51 106.65
C GLU A 165 36.89 16.56 107.22
N LYS A 166 36.95 17.76 106.63
CA LYS A 166 37.75 18.88 107.18
C LYS A 166 37.19 19.43 108.49
N GLN A 167 35.88 19.35 108.71
CA GLN A 167 35.27 19.75 109.98
C GLN A 167 35.49 18.69 111.05
N GLU A 168 35.41 17.40 110.73
CA GLU A 168 35.71 16.32 111.68
C GLU A 168 37.18 16.30 112.11
N GLN A 169 38.13 16.64 111.22
CA GLN A 169 39.55 16.80 111.58
C GLN A 169 39.85 18.05 112.44
N ARG A 170 38.93 19.02 112.55
CA ARG A 170 39.05 20.17 113.47
C ARG A 170 38.46 19.90 114.85
N ILE A 171 37.80 18.76 115.06
CA ILE A 171 37.18 18.37 116.33
C ILE A 171 37.84 17.07 116.81
N LEU A 172 39.16 17.09 117.00
CA LEU A 172 39.89 16.11 117.83
C LEU A 172 41.14 16.82 118.41
N PRO A 173 41.21 17.03 119.75
CA PRO A 173 42.39 17.54 120.44
C PRO A 173 43.57 16.57 120.47
#